data_AF-A0A955D4A2-F1
#
_entry.id   AF-A0A955D4A2-F1
#
_cell.length_a   1.000
_cell.length_b   1.000
_cell.length_c   1.000
_cell.angle_alpha   90.00
_cell.angle_beta   90.00
_cell.angle_gamma   90.00
#
_symmetry.space_group_name_H-M   'P 1'
#
loop_
_entity.id
_entity.type
_entity.pdbx_description
1 polymer ?
#
loop_
_entity_poly.entity_id
_entity_poly.type
_entity_poly.pdbx_seq_one_letter_code
_entity_poly.pdbx_strand_id
1 'polypeptide(L)'
;MANDPAAAAPRESDSDGELVVRCLGGDQRAWRQLVVRYERLVYSVPRRLRLPDELVEDVFQETFLILLRQLPRIERHEALPKWLTTTARRVS
;
A
#
# COMPACT_ATOMS: atom_id res chain seq x y z
N MET A 1 1.44 -23.71 -23.51
CA MET A 1 0.82 -23.17 -22.28
C MET A 1 1.86 -23.26 -21.18
N ALA A 2 2.32 -22.21 -20.51
CA ALA A 2 2.13 -20.78 -20.69
C ALA A 2 3.30 -20.09 -19.95
N ASN A 3 3.77 -19.00 -20.57
CA ASN A 3 4.59 -17.92 -20.02
C ASN A 3 6.08 -18.19 -19.74
N ASP A 4 6.89 -17.65 -20.65
CA ASP A 4 8.31 -17.34 -20.52
C ASP A 4 8.63 -16.61 -19.19
N PRO A 5 9.71 -16.96 -18.48
CA PRO A 5 10.15 -16.31 -17.25
C PRO A 5 10.92 -15.01 -17.53
N ALA A 6 10.42 -14.19 -18.46
CA ALA A 6 10.63 -12.74 -18.44
C ALA A 6 9.87 -12.17 -17.22
N ALA A 7 10.30 -12.58 -16.04
CA ALA A 7 9.86 -12.12 -14.74
C ALA A 7 10.18 -10.64 -14.63
N ALA A 8 9.22 -9.82 -15.08
CA ALA A 8 8.96 -8.45 -14.66
C ALA A 8 10.17 -7.72 -14.07
N ALA A 9 11.04 -7.21 -14.94
CA ALA A 9 11.91 -6.11 -14.57
C ALA A 9 11.04 -5.01 -13.91
N PRO A 10 11.50 -4.36 -12.83
CA PRO A 10 10.74 -3.30 -12.19
C PRO A 10 10.47 -2.20 -13.22
N ARG A 11 9.21 -2.08 -13.65
CA ARG A 11 8.79 -0.91 -14.41
C ARG A 11 8.42 0.12 -13.35
N GLU A 12 9.25 1.15 -13.19
CA GLU A 12 9.02 2.24 -12.23
C GLU A 12 7.68 2.97 -12.46
N SER A 13 6.99 2.65 -13.56
CA SER A 13 5.73 3.18 -14.03
C SER A 13 4.55 2.19 -13.98
N ASP A 14 4.61 1.10 -13.20
CA ASP A 14 3.43 0.27 -12.93
C ASP A 14 2.31 1.15 -12.30
N SER A 15 1.09 1.00 -12.81
CA SER A 15 -0.08 1.70 -12.26
C SER A 15 -0.47 1.11 -10.90
N ASP A 16 -1.19 1.89 -10.06
CA ASP A 16 -1.66 1.42 -8.75
C ASP A 16 -2.41 0.09 -8.86
N GLY A 17 -3.24 -0.06 -9.90
CA GLY A 17 -3.96 -1.31 -10.18
C GLY A 17 -3.06 -2.50 -10.56
N GLU A 18 -1.99 -2.29 -11.33
CA GLU A 18 -1.05 -3.38 -11.67
C GLU A 18 -0.26 -3.82 -10.45
N LEU A 19 0.20 -2.87 -9.62
CA LEU A 19 0.87 -3.19 -8.35
C LEU A 19 -0.04 -4.03 -7.45
N VAL A 20 -1.33 -3.69 -7.34
CA VAL A 20 -2.29 -4.45 -6.54
C VAL A 20 -2.47 -5.87 -7.08
N VAL A 21 -2.70 -6.03 -8.39
CA VAL A 21 -2.86 -7.36 -9.01
C VAL A 21 -1.62 -8.22 -8.77
N ARG A 22 -0.42 -7.66 -8.89
CA ARG A 22 0.83 -8.36 -8.59
C ARG A 22 0.98 -8.70 -7.11
N CYS A 23 0.60 -7.79 -6.21
CA CYS A 23 0.57 -8.06 -4.77
C CYS A 23 -0.38 -9.22 -4.43
N LEU A 24 -1.56 -9.28 -5.05
CA LEU A 24 -2.51 -10.38 -4.89
C LEU A 24 -1.96 -11.70 -5.43
N GLY A 25 -1.10 -11.64 -6.44
CA GLY A 25 -0.32 -12.78 -6.94
C GLY A 25 0.87 -13.18 -6.05
N GLY A 26 1.09 -12.52 -4.91
CA GLY A 26 2.20 -12.82 -3.99
C GLY A 26 3.52 -12.15 -4.34
N ASP A 27 3.54 -11.19 -5.27
CA ASP A 27 4.76 -10.47 -5.66
C ASP A 27 5.19 -9.48 -4.55
N GLN A 28 6.19 -9.91 -3.76
CA GLN A 28 6.77 -9.07 -2.71
C GLN A 28 7.43 -7.78 -3.23
N ARG A 29 7.88 -7.75 -4.49
CA ARG A 29 8.47 -6.53 -5.07
C ARG A 29 7.38 -5.50 -5.33
N ALA A 30 6.24 -5.94 -5.87
CA ALA A 30 5.07 -5.08 -6.04
C ALA A 30 4.59 -4.52 -4.70
N TRP A 31 4.60 -5.35 -3.64
CA TRP A 31 4.26 -4.89 -2.29
C TRP A 31 5.19 -3.78 -1.80
N ARG A 32 6.51 -3.96 -1.94
CA ARG A 32 7.47 -2.92 -1.54
C ARG A 32 7.26 -1.62 -2.32
N GLN A 33 6.99 -1.69 -3.63
CA GLN A 33 6.71 -0.50 -4.43
C GLN A 33 5.42 0.20 -3.99
N LEU A 34 4.37 -0.57 -3.69
CA LEU A 34 3.11 -0.04 -3.16
C LEU A 34 3.32 0.69 -1.83
N VAL A 35 4.09 0.10 -0.92
CA VAL A 35 4.43 0.70 0.38
C VAL A 35 5.21 2.00 0.17
N VAL A 36 6.28 2.00 -0.63
CA VAL A 36 7.10 3.20 -0.88
C VAL A 36 6.29 4.32 -1.52
N ARG A 37 5.34 3.98 -2.40
CA ARG A 37 4.47 4.96 -3.06
C ARG A 37 3.53 5.65 -2.09
N TYR A 38 3.02 4.92 -1.10
CA TYR A 38 2.02 5.43 -0.15
C TYR A 38 2.55 5.77 1.23
N GLU A 39 3.83 5.50 1.54
CA GLU A 39 4.42 5.77 2.85
C GLU A 39 4.19 7.23 3.26
N ARG A 40 4.48 8.17 2.36
CA ARG A 40 4.37 9.61 2.61
C ARG A 40 2.94 10.02 2.91
N LEU A 41 1.97 9.39 2.24
CA LEU A 41 0.55 9.66 2.46
C LEU A 41 0.12 9.18 3.84
N VAL A 42 0.45 7.93 4.20
CA VAL A 42 0.10 7.33 5.48
C VAL A 42 0.76 8.09 6.63
N TYR A 43 2.06 8.39 6.54
CA TYR A 43 2.79 9.19 7.53
C TYR A 43 2.25 10.62 7.69
N SER A 44 1.68 11.21 6.63
CA SER A 44 1.15 12.57 6.69
C SER A 44 -0.08 12.69 7.59
N VAL A 45 -0.86 11.62 7.78
CA VAL A 45 -2.09 11.64 8.55
C VAL A 45 -1.84 11.82 10.06
N PRO A 46 -1.11 10.92 10.75
CA PRO A 46 -0.85 11.05 12.19
C PRO A 46 0.04 12.27 12.49
N ARG A 47 0.94 12.66 11.57
CA ARG A 47 1.72 13.90 11.71
C ARG A 47 0.89 15.17 11.70
N ARG A 48 -0.21 15.21 10.93
CA ARG A 48 -1.18 16.32 10.98
C ARG A 48 -1.94 16.36 12.30
N LEU A 49 -2.11 15.21 12.96
CA LEU A 49 -2.72 15.09 14.29
C LEU A 49 -1.73 15.38 15.43
N ARG A 50 -0.46 15.69 15.13
CA ARG A 50 0.60 15.97 16.12
C ARG A 50 0.87 14.79 17.07
N LEU A 51 0.67 13.56 16.57
CA LEU A 51 1.03 12.37 17.33
C LEU A 51 2.56 12.28 17.52
N PRO A 52 3.01 11.69 18.64
CA PRO A 52 4.42 11.37 18.85
C PRO A 52 4.91 10.36 17.80
N ASP A 53 6.21 10.39 17.50
CA ASP A 53 6.80 9.61 16.39
C ASP A 53 6.61 8.09 16.60
N GLU A 54 6.58 7.64 17.86
CA GLU A 54 6.28 6.24 18.21
C GLU A 54 4.88 5.79 17.75
N LEU A 55 3.86 6.64 17.90
CA LEU A 55 2.50 6.35 17.45
C LEU A 55 2.35 6.53 15.94
N VAL A 56 3.16 7.41 15.34
CA VAL A 56 3.19 7.58 13.89
C VAL A 56 3.69 6.30 13.19
N GLU A 57 4.75 5.68 13.73
CA GLU A 57 5.25 4.38 13.27
C GLU A 57 4.21 3.27 13.46
N ASP A 58 3.54 3.22 14.61
CA ASP A 58 2.52 2.22 14.91
C ASP A 58 1.32 2.33 13.93
N VAL A 59 0.83 3.55 13.68
CA VAL A 59 -0.21 3.84 12.68
C VAL A 59 0.22 3.40 11.29
N PHE A 60 1.48 3.63 10.90
CA PHE A 60 2.01 3.19 9.62
C PHE A 60 1.97 1.66 9.51
N GLN A 61 2.53 0.95 10.49
CA GLN A 61 2.58 -0.51 10.50
C GLN A 61 1.17 -1.11 10.48
N GLU A 62 0.28 -0.63 11.34
CA GLU A 62 -1.09 -1.12 11.41
C GLU A 62 -1.87 -0.85 10.12
N THR A 63 -1.72 0.35 9.53
CA THR A 63 -2.39 0.69 8.26
C THR A 63 -1.98 -0.26 7.13
N PHE A 64 -0.69 -0.57 6.99
CA PHE A 64 -0.20 -1.48 5.95
C PHE A 64 -0.55 -2.95 6.24
N LEU A 65 -0.62 -3.37 7.52
CA LEU A 65 -1.13 -4.69 7.89
C LEU A 65 -2.62 -4.85 7.55
N ILE A 66 -3.44 -3.82 7.82
CA ILE A 66 -4.85 -3.81 7.42
C ILE A 66 -4.97 -3.80 5.90
N LEU A 67 -4.12 -3.02 5.21
CA LEU A 67 -4.08 -2.98 3.74
C LEU A 67 -3.85 -4.37 3.18
N LEU A 68 -2.84 -5.10 3.64
CA LEU A 68 -2.53 -6.44 3.15
C LEU A 68 -3.73 -7.40 3.27
N ARG A 69 -4.48 -7.31 4.38
CA ARG A 69 -5.66 -8.15 4.64
C ARG A 69 -6.89 -7.71 3.82
N GLN A 70 -7.04 -6.42 3.54
CA GLN A 70 -8.18 -5.87 2.81
C GLN A 70 -7.93 -5.74 1.31
N LEU A 71 -6.68 -5.82 0.85
CA LEU A 71 -6.28 -5.72 -0.54
C LEU A 71 -7.15 -6.57 -1.50
N PRO A 72 -7.44 -7.86 -1.23
CA PRO A 72 -8.30 -8.67 -2.11
C PRO A 72 -9.77 -8.22 -2.15
N ARG A 73 -10.20 -7.35 -1.22
CA ARG A 73 -11.56 -6.79 -1.16
C ARG A 73 -11.65 -5.41 -1.80
N ILE A 74 -10.53 -4.79 -2.17
CA ILE A 74 -10.50 -3.47 -2.80
C ILE A 74 -10.68 -3.67 -4.30
N GLU A 75 -11.93 -3.60 -4.78
CA GLU A 75 -12.25 -3.74 -6.21
C GLU A 75 -11.83 -2.50 -7.02
N ARG A 76 -11.83 -1.32 -6.39
CA ARG A 76 -11.46 -0.05 -7.03
C ARG A 76 -10.09 0.41 -6.57
N HIS A 77 -9.06 0.06 -7.32
CA HIS A 77 -7.67 0.42 -7.03
C HIS A 77 -7.46 1.95 -7.00
N GLU A 78 -8.19 2.72 -7.80
CA GLU A 78 -8.18 4.20 -7.76
C GLU A 78 -8.58 4.79 -6.39
N ALA A 79 -9.32 4.04 -5.56
CA ALA A 79 -9.74 4.48 -4.25
C ALA A 79 -8.69 4.22 -3.16
N LEU A 80 -7.56 3.57 -3.46
CA LEU A 80 -6.47 3.27 -2.52
C LEU A 80 -5.98 4.49 -1.74
N PRO A 81 -5.67 5.64 -2.35
CA PRO A 81 -5.19 6.80 -1.61
C PRO A 81 -6.21 7.28 -0.56
N LYS A 82 -7.48 7.33 -0.95
CA LYS A 82 -8.58 7.73 -0.06
C LYS A 82 -8.81 6.70 1.05
N TRP A 83 -8.75 5.42 0.71
CA TRP A 83 -8.88 4.32 1.67
C TRP A 83 -7.75 4.36 2.70
N LEU A 84 -6.49 4.52 2.26
CA LEU A 84 -5.32 4.61 3.13
C LEU A 84 -5.41 5.79 4.09
N THR A 85 -5.80 6.96 3.58
CA THR A 85 -6.01 8.15 4.42
C THR A 85 -7.08 7.91 5.48
N THR A 86 -8.17 7.23 5.11
CA THR A 86 -9.28 6.91 6.02
C THR A 86 -8.87 5.88 7.07
N THR A 87 -8.15 4.83 6.67
CA THR A 87 -7.65 3.78 7.57
C THR A 87 -6.62 4.35 8.53
N ALA A 88 -5.62 5.09 8.03
CA ALA A 88 -4.61 5.74 8.87
C ALA A 88 -5.25 6.64 9.93
N ARG A 89 -6.28 7.41 9.56
CA ARG A 89 -7.01 8.27 10.51
C ARG A 89 -7.85 7.48 11.53
N ARG A 90 -8.30 6.26 11.21
CA ARG A 90 -9.08 5.41 12.12
C ARG A 90 -8.22 4.74 13.17
N VAL A 91 -6.97 4.44 12.83
CA VAL A 91 -5.99 3.81 13.74
C VAL A 91 -5.09 4.84 14.44
N SER A 92 -5.16 6.12 14.03
CA SER A 92 -4.53 7.26 14.72
C SER A 92 -5.25 7.62 16.02
#